data_AF-A0A4Y1ZB33-F1
#
_entry.id   AF-A0A4Y1ZB33-F1
#
_cell.length_a   1.000
_cell.length_b   1.000
_cell.length_c   1.000
_cell.angle_alpha   90.00
_cell.angle_beta   90.00
_cell.angle_gamma   90.00
#
_symmetry.space_group_name_H-M   'P 1'
#
loop_
_entity.id
_entity.type
_entity.pdbx_description
1 polymer ?
#
loop_
_entity_poly.entity_id
_entity_poly.type
_entity_poly.pdbx_seq_one_letter_code
_entity_poly.pdbx_strand_id
1 'polypeptide(L)'
;MTIPAHYRDIRINQAGQINVTLNNGTTVNAGQLGIVTINRPQLLESSGNNQYALPNLATLGIGLNQVVQPAAGSVTQGSLENSNVDLTKEMADLINLQHNYQLNARSVTIGDQMAGLVNGLLR
;
A
#
# COMPACT_ATOMS: atom_id res chain seq x y z
N MET A 1 -10.70 -21.18 -8.04
CA MET A 1 -11.77 -21.11 -7.03
C MET A 1 -13.06 -20.84 -7.75
N THR A 2 -14.05 -21.72 -7.64
CA THR A 2 -15.30 -21.63 -8.39
C THR A 2 -16.45 -21.72 -7.39
N ILE A 3 -17.21 -20.65 -7.27
CA ILE A 3 -18.40 -20.62 -6.42
C ILE A 3 -19.54 -21.28 -7.21
N PRO A 4 -20.22 -22.31 -6.66
CA PRO A 4 -21.33 -22.96 -7.35
C PRO A 4 -22.48 -21.99 -7.60
N ALA A 5 -23.14 -22.10 -8.75
CA ALA A 5 -24.35 -21.35 -9.06
C ALA A 5 -25.50 -21.78 -8.12
N HIS A 6 -26.34 -20.82 -7.68
CA HIS A 6 -27.43 -20.99 -6.70
C HIS A 6 -26.97 -21.21 -5.25
N TYR A 7 -26.39 -20.17 -4.66
CA TYR A 7 -26.09 -20.09 -3.23
C TYR A 7 -27.04 -19.11 -2.52
N ARG A 8 -27.34 -19.41 -1.25
CA ARG A 8 -28.13 -18.55 -0.36
C ARG A 8 -27.25 -17.58 0.42
N ASP A 9 -26.08 -18.05 0.85
CA ASP A 9 -25.22 -17.29 1.76
C ASP A 9 -23.75 -17.68 1.58
N ILE A 10 -22.84 -16.74 1.85
CA ILE A 10 -21.38 -16.95 1.79
C ILE A 10 -20.78 -16.44 3.10
N ARG A 11 -20.11 -17.33 3.83
CA ARG A 11 -19.38 -17.01 5.05
C ARG A 11 -17.89 -17.28 4.90
N ILE A 12 -17.07 -16.34 5.35
CA ILE A 12 -15.62 -16.48 5.41
C ILE A 12 -15.25 -16.58 6.88
N ASN A 13 -14.58 -17.68 7.27
CA ASN A 13 -14.15 -17.86 8.66
C ASN A 13 -12.81 -17.14 8.92
N GLN A 14 -12.41 -17.08 10.19
CA GLN A 14 -11.14 -16.45 10.59
C GLN A 14 -9.91 -17.11 9.96
N ALA A 15 -9.97 -18.37 9.58
CA ALA A 15 -8.90 -19.06 8.86
C ALA A 15 -8.90 -18.76 7.33
N GLY A 16 -9.77 -17.86 6.85
CA GLY A 16 -9.91 -17.51 5.44
C GLY A 16 -10.64 -18.56 4.60
N GLN A 17 -11.25 -19.58 5.21
CA GLN A 17 -12.03 -20.59 4.50
C GLN A 17 -13.40 -20.02 4.10
N ILE A 18 -13.72 -20.16 2.83
CA ILE A 18 -14.93 -19.67 2.20
C ILE A 18 -15.94 -20.81 2.19
N ASN A 19 -16.98 -20.68 3.00
CA ASN A 19 -18.08 -21.61 3.11
C ASN A 19 -19.31 -21.03 2.41
N VAL A 20 -19.88 -21.80 1.49
CA VAL A 20 -21.03 -21.41 0.70
C VAL A 20 -22.21 -22.27 1.12
N THR A 21 -23.30 -21.65 1.56
CA THR A 21 -24.54 -22.34 1.87
C THR A 21 -25.44 -22.37 0.64
N LEU A 22 -25.68 -23.56 0.12
CA LEU A 22 -26.55 -23.81 -1.03
C LEU A 22 -28.03 -23.64 -0.66
N ASN A 23 -28.89 -23.50 -1.67
CA ASN A 23 -30.33 -23.33 -1.48
C ASN A 23 -31.00 -24.50 -0.73
N ASN A 24 -30.43 -25.71 -0.84
CA ASN A 24 -30.88 -26.91 -0.12
C ASN A 24 -30.46 -26.94 1.38
N GLY A 25 -29.77 -25.90 1.87
CA GLY A 25 -29.30 -25.82 3.25
C GLY A 25 -27.95 -26.50 3.51
N THR A 26 -27.36 -27.19 2.52
CA THR A 26 -26.02 -27.77 2.65
C THR A 26 -24.95 -26.69 2.58
N THR A 27 -23.98 -26.73 3.48
CA THR A 27 -22.80 -25.86 3.44
C THR A 27 -21.64 -26.61 2.80
N VAL A 28 -21.04 -26.02 1.78
CA VAL A 28 -19.90 -26.57 1.03
C VAL A 28 -18.71 -25.61 1.15
N ASN A 29 -17.52 -26.14 1.37
CA ASN A 29 -16.29 -25.35 1.33
C ASN A 29 -15.93 -25.07 -0.14
N ALA A 30 -15.92 -23.80 -0.52
CA ALA A 30 -15.62 -23.36 -1.89
C ALA A 30 -14.14 -23.03 -2.12
N GLY A 31 -13.33 -23.02 -1.05
CA GLY A 31 -11.90 -22.72 -1.10
C GLY A 31 -11.40 -22.02 0.16
N GLN A 32 -10.11 -21.70 0.16
CA GLN A 32 -9.45 -20.93 1.21
C GLN A 32 -8.71 -19.75 0.58
N LEU A 33 -8.79 -18.59 1.23
CA LEU A 33 -8.02 -17.41 0.86
C LEU A 33 -6.55 -17.63 1.23
N GLY A 34 -5.67 -17.61 0.23
CA GLY A 34 -4.23 -17.63 0.45
C GLY A 34 -3.74 -16.26 0.90
N ILE A 35 -3.29 -16.14 2.15
CA ILE A 35 -2.65 -14.94 2.66
C ILE A 35 -1.16 -15.17 2.66
N VAL A 36 -0.42 -14.21 2.13
CA VAL A 36 1.05 -14.25 2.09
C VAL A 36 1.61 -12.98 2.70
N THR A 37 2.71 -13.13 3.43
CA THR A 37 3.49 -12.01 3.95
C THR A 37 4.69 -11.85 3.04
N ILE A 38 4.98 -10.60 2.69
CA ILE A 38 6.14 -10.24 1.91
C ILE A 38 7.27 -9.83 2.85
N ASN A 39 8.35 -10.62 2.91
CA ASN A 39 9.50 -10.34 3.79
C ASN A 39 10.26 -9.07 3.40
N ARG A 40 10.20 -8.68 2.11
CA ARG A 40 10.92 -7.52 1.56
C ARG A 40 9.92 -6.57 0.87
N PRO A 41 9.09 -5.83 1.62
CA PRO A 41 8.05 -4.97 1.04
C PRO A 41 8.63 -3.86 0.16
N GLN A 42 9.88 -3.44 0.39
CA GLN A 42 10.59 -2.47 -0.45
C GLN A 42 10.80 -2.91 -1.91
N LEU A 43 10.65 -4.20 -2.21
CA LEU A 43 10.70 -4.70 -3.58
C LEU A 43 9.35 -4.59 -4.27
N LEU A 44 8.26 -4.34 -3.56
CA LEU A 44 6.93 -4.27 -4.16
C LEU A 44 6.80 -2.99 -4.96
N GLU A 45 6.34 -3.15 -6.20
CA GLU A 45 5.97 -2.05 -7.07
C GLU A 45 4.46 -1.84 -6.95
N SER A 46 4.05 -0.60 -6.69
CA SER A 46 2.62 -0.25 -6.67
C SER A 46 2.09 -0.22 -8.10
N SER A 47 1.17 -1.12 -8.41
CA SER A 47 0.45 -1.15 -9.69
C SER A 47 -0.82 -0.28 -9.66
N GLY A 48 -1.05 0.46 -8.56
CA GLY A 48 -2.27 1.24 -8.32
C GLY A 48 -3.42 0.41 -7.76
N ASN A 49 -4.51 1.09 -7.34
CA ASN A 49 -5.71 0.46 -6.78
C ASN A 49 -5.44 -0.51 -5.60
N ASN A 50 -4.46 -0.19 -4.75
CA ASN A 50 -3.98 -1.06 -3.66
C ASN A 50 -3.42 -2.41 -4.13
N GLN A 51 -3.08 -2.55 -5.41
CA GLN A 51 -2.43 -3.73 -5.95
C GLN A 51 -0.92 -3.53 -5.97
N TYR A 52 -0.22 -4.55 -5.51
CA TYR A 52 1.24 -4.58 -5.49
C TYR A 52 1.72 -5.75 -6.34
N ALA A 53 2.69 -5.47 -7.21
CA ALA A 53 3.34 -6.46 -8.02
C ALA A 53 4.77 -6.69 -7.51
N LEU A 54 5.23 -7.93 -7.64
CA LEU A 54 6.64 -8.24 -7.48
C LEU A 54 7.34 -7.95 -8.82
N PRO A 55 8.48 -7.26 -8.82
CA PRO A 55 9.32 -7.11 -10.00
C PRO A 55 9.84 -8.49 -10.43
N ASN A 56 10.51 -8.55 -11.57
CA ASN A 56 11.09 -9.81 -12.04
C ASN A 56 12.17 -10.31 -11.07
N LEU A 57 11.79 -11.15 -10.12
CA LEU A 57 12.66 -11.69 -9.07
C LEU A 57 13.87 -12.45 -9.63
N ALA A 58 13.74 -13.02 -10.84
CA ALA A 58 14.81 -13.74 -11.51
C ALA A 58 15.96 -12.81 -11.95
N THR A 59 15.69 -11.56 -12.29
CA THR A 59 16.76 -10.59 -12.63
C THR A 59 17.52 -10.11 -11.40
N LEU A 60 16.93 -10.21 -10.21
CA LEU A 60 17.59 -9.92 -8.92
C LEU A 60 18.26 -11.15 -8.30
N GLY A 61 18.11 -12.34 -8.88
CA GLY A 61 18.62 -13.59 -8.32
C GLY A 61 17.94 -14.01 -7.02
N ILE A 62 16.70 -13.54 -6.78
CA ILE A 62 15.95 -13.80 -5.54
C ILE A 62 14.90 -14.88 -5.81
N GLY A 63 14.82 -15.88 -4.94
CA GLY A 63 13.78 -16.92 -5.01
C GLY A 63 12.43 -16.41 -4.51
N LEU A 64 11.33 -16.84 -5.13
CA LEU A 64 9.98 -16.43 -4.73
C LEU A 64 9.66 -16.83 -3.28
N ASN A 65 10.18 -17.96 -2.81
CA ASN A 65 10.08 -18.43 -1.42
C ASN A 65 10.87 -17.59 -0.40
N GLN A 66 11.84 -16.78 -0.84
CA GLN A 66 12.60 -15.86 0.02
C GLN A 66 11.85 -14.55 0.25
N VAL A 67 10.88 -14.24 -0.62
CA VAL A 67 10.12 -12.99 -0.61
C VAL A 67 8.70 -13.22 -0.15
N VAL A 68 8.06 -14.28 -0.61
CA VAL A 68 6.69 -14.65 -0.30
C VAL A 68 6.71 -15.80 0.70
N GLN A 69 6.23 -15.53 1.91
CA GLN A 69 6.00 -16.57 2.91
C GLN A 69 4.50 -16.72 3.18
N PRO A 70 4.02 -17.94 3.48
CA PRO A 70 2.65 -18.12 3.93
C PRO A 70 2.44 -17.31 5.22
N ALA A 71 1.44 -16.44 5.21
CA ALA A 71 1.08 -15.66 6.37
C ALA A 71 0.11 -16.47 7.24
N ALA A 72 0.31 -16.42 8.55
CA ALA A 72 -0.73 -16.74 9.51
C ALA A 72 -1.44 -15.42 9.88
N GLY A 73 -2.67 -15.25 9.42
CA GLY A 73 -3.49 -14.07 9.71
C GLY A 73 -4.95 -14.47 9.84
N SER A 74 -5.69 -13.79 10.72
CA SER A 74 -7.13 -13.98 10.85
C SER A 74 -7.87 -13.03 9.92
N VAL A 75 -8.85 -13.56 9.18
CA VAL A 75 -9.72 -12.75 8.32
C VAL A 75 -11.02 -12.48 9.07
N THR A 76 -11.42 -11.21 9.16
CA THR A 76 -12.71 -10.84 9.75
C THR A 76 -13.69 -10.45 8.63
N GLN A 77 -14.72 -11.28 8.42
CA GLN A 77 -15.77 -10.97 7.45
C GLN A 77 -16.57 -9.73 7.88
N GLY A 78 -16.86 -8.84 6.94
CA GLY A 78 -17.68 -7.64 7.17
C GLY A 78 -16.92 -6.47 7.81
N SER A 79 -15.61 -6.59 8.00
CA SER A 79 -14.74 -5.49 8.40
C SER A 79 -13.99 -4.96 7.17
N LEU A 80 -13.93 -3.64 7.03
CA LEU A 80 -13.11 -2.97 6.04
C LEU A 80 -11.86 -2.42 6.75
N GLU A 81 -10.69 -2.76 6.23
CA GLU A 81 -9.43 -2.27 6.78
C GLU A 81 -9.33 -0.76 6.52
N ASN A 82 -9.38 0.02 7.60
CA ASN A 82 -9.33 1.47 7.50
C ASN A 82 -7.89 1.92 7.22
N SER A 83 -7.74 3.05 6.52
CA SER A 83 -6.40 3.61 6.29
C SER A 83 -5.74 3.92 7.63
N ASN A 84 -4.46 3.56 7.78
CA ASN A 84 -3.65 3.92 8.96
C ASN A 84 -3.15 5.38 8.91
N VAL A 85 -3.56 6.14 7.91
CA VAL A 85 -3.10 7.50 7.63
C VAL A 85 -3.95 8.50 8.41
N ASP A 86 -3.29 9.32 9.23
CA ASP A 86 -3.93 10.47 9.88
C ASP A 86 -3.85 11.69 8.97
N LEU A 87 -4.98 12.04 8.36
CA LEU A 87 -5.12 13.18 7.46
C LEU A 87 -4.65 14.51 8.08
N THR A 88 -4.81 14.70 9.38
CA THR A 88 -4.41 15.94 10.06
C THR A 88 -2.90 16.07 10.09
N LYS A 89 -2.22 14.95 10.37
CA LYS A 89 -0.76 14.89 10.40
C LYS A 89 -0.18 15.07 9.00
N GLU A 90 -0.74 14.37 8.00
CA GLU A 90 -0.27 14.50 6.62
C GLU A 90 -0.45 15.93 6.08
N MET A 91 -1.58 16.60 6.39
CA MET A 91 -1.79 18.00 6.04
C MET A 91 -0.77 18.93 6.70
N ALA A 92 -0.45 18.72 7.98
CA ALA A 92 0.57 19.49 8.68
C ALA A 92 1.97 19.29 8.06
N ASP A 93 2.32 18.06 7.70
CA ASP A 93 3.58 17.75 7.03
C ASP A 93 3.66 18.38 5.62
N LEU A 94 2.55 18.41 4.87
CA LEU A 94 2.46 19.14 3.61
C LEU A 94 2.62 20.66 3.78
N ILE A 95 2.01 21.25 4.81
CA ILE A 95 2.17 22.68 5.13
C ILE A 95 3.62 22.99 5.49
N ASN A 96 4.25 22.13 6.30
CA ASN A 96 5.66 22.27 6.66
C ASN A 96 6.58 22.17 5.44
N LEU A 97 6.31 21.21 4.54
CA LEU A 97 7.01 21.10 3.26
C LEU A 97 6.86 22.38 2.43
N GLN A 98 5.64 22.89 2.29
CA GLN A 98 5.39 24.13 1.54
C GLN A 98 6.12 25.32 2.15
N HIS A 99 6.14 25.43 3.48
CA HIS A 99 6.86 26.49 4.18
C HIS A 99 8.38 26.38 3.96
N ASN A 100 8.94 25.17 4.03
CA ASN A 100 10.36 24.94 3.71
C ASN A 100 10.69 25.29 2.26
N TYR A 101 9.82 24.96 1.30
CA TYR A 101 9.98 25.38 -0.09
C TYR A 101 9.98 26.91 -0.23
N GLN A 102 9.06 27.60 0.45
CA GLN A 102 8.99 29.06 0.42
C GLN A 102 10.21 29.71 1.07
N LEU A 103 10.70 29.17 2.19
CA LEU A 103 11.92 29.64 2.85
C LEU A 103 13.13 29.46 1.94
N ASN A 104 13.30 28.27 1.34
CA ASN A 104 14.39 28.02 0.39
C ASN A 104 14.32 28.97 -0.81
N ALA A 105 13.14 29.20 -1.39
CA ALA A 105 12.98 30.13 -2.51
C ALA A 105 13.33 31.58 -2.12
N ARG A 106 12.95 32.02 -0.91
CA ARG A 106 13.34 33.34 -0.39
C ARG A 106 14.84 33.43 -0.16
N SER A 107 15.47 32.41 0.42
CA SER A 107 16.92 32.38 0.62
C SER A 107 17.69 32.46 -0.70
N VAL A 108 17.24 31.77 -1.74
CA VAL A 108 17.81 31.89 -3.10
C VAL A 108 17.66 33.32 -3.62
N THR A 109 16.46 33.90 -3.51
CA THR A 109 16.20 35.28 -3.98
C THR A 109 17.07 36.31 -3.27
N ILE A 110 17.26 36.17 -1.95
CA ILE A 110 18.14 37.04 -1.17
C ILE A 110 19.60 36.84 -1.60
N GLY A 111 20.02 35.60 -1.85
CA GLY A 111 21.34 35.28 -2.41
C GLY A 111 21.58 35.98 -3.76
N ASP A 112 20.61 35.89 -4.68
CA ASP A 112 20.67 36.55 -5.98
C ASP A 112 20.74 38.08 -5.86
N GLN A 113 19.97 38.67 -4.94
CA GLN A 113 20.03 40.11 -4.66
C GLN A 113 21.41 40.53 -4.15
N MET A 114 21.98 39.78 -3.20
CA MET A 114 23.30 40.04 -2.65
C MET A 114 24.39 39.89 -3.71
N ALA A 115 24.31 38.86 -4.56
CA ALA A 115 25.23 38.67 -5.69
C ALA A 115 25.15 39.81 -6.71
N GLY A 116 23.94 40.32 -6.98
CA GLY A 116 23.73 41.50 -7.82
C GLY A 116 24.37 42.76 -7.25
N LEU A 117 24.21 43.01 -5.94
CA LEU A 117 24.83 44.14 -5.24
C LEU A 117 26.36 44.09 -5.29
N VAL A 118 26.96 42.92 -5.05
CA VAL A 118 28.42 42.74 -5.13
C VAL A 118 28.95 43.04 -6.54
N ASN A 119 28.28 42.55 -7.59
CA ASN A 119 28.66 42.85 -8.97
C ASN A 119 28.50 44.34 -9.32
N GLY A 120 27.52 45.03 -8.72
CA GLY A 120 27.33 46.47 -8.91
C GLY A 120 28.41 47.35 -8.27
N LEU A 121 29.04 46.89 -7.19
CA LEU A 121 30.16 47.58 -6.52
C LEU A 121 31.52 47.38 -7.20
N LEU A 122 31.64 46.37 -8.06
CA LEU A 122 32.86 46.04 -8.81
C LEU A 122 32.98 46.77 -10.17
N ARG A 123 32.02 47.65 -10.50
CA ARG A 123 32.07 48.56 -11.67
C ARG A 123 32.38 49.99 -11.21
#